data_AF-D2J8C5-F1
#
_entry.id   AF-D2J8C5-F1
#
_cell.length_a   1.000
_cell.length_b   1.000
_cell.length_c   1.000
_cell.angle_alpha   90.00
_cell.angle_beta   90.00
_cell.angle_gamma   90.00
#
_symmetry.space_group_name_H-M   'P 1'
#
loop_
_entity.id
_entity.type
_entity.pdbx_description
1 polymer ?
#
loop_
_entity_poly.entity_id
_entity_poly.type
_entity_poly.pdbx_seq_one_letter_code
_entity_poly.pdbx_strand_id
1 'polypeptide(L)' 'MKYRISALILALIIMIIYGTAIQPKLNLDNPWVNLISLVIVFVVLSIIGTIARKLDKR' A
#
# COMPACT_ATOMS: atom_id res chain seq x y z
N MET A 1 15.70 11.20 6.82
CA MET A 1 15.80 10.12 5.80
C MET A 1 15.59 8.71 6.35
N LYS A 2 15.97 8.39 7.61
CA LYS A 2 15.85 7.03 8.16
C LYS A 2 14.40 6.50 8.11
N TYR A 3 13.42 7.35 8.42
CA TYR A 3 11.99 6.99 8.39
C TYR A 3 11.41 6.86 6.97
N ARG A 4 12.05 7.48 5.97
CA ARG A 4 11.64 7.34 4.56
C ARG A 4 12.03 5.98 4.01
N ILE A 5 13.21 5.48 4.38
CA ILE A 5 13.68 4.15 3.98
C ILE A 5 12.84 3.05 4.64
N SER A 6 12.57 3.14 5.95
CA SER A 6 11.73 2.15 6.64
C SER A 6 10.28 2.14 6.11
N ALA A 7 9.71 3.30 5.81
CA ALA A 7 8.38 3.39 5.20
C ALA A 7 8.35 2.81 3.77
N LEU A 8 9.44 2.97 3.00
CA LEU A 8 9.57 2.39 1.67
C LEU A 8 9.67 0.86 1.73
N ILE A 9 10.41 0.32 2.69
CA ILE A 9 10.45 -1.13 2.98
C ILE A 9 9.06 -1.63 3.37
N LEU A 10 8.36 -0.92 4.26
CA LEU A 10 7.01 -1.28 4.69
C LEU A 10 6.02 -1.27 3.52
N ALA A 11 6.08 -0.25 2.65
CA ALA A 11 5.27 -0.15 1.45
C ALA A 11 5.51 -1.33 0.48
N LEU A 12 6.77 -1.74 0.31
CA LEU A 12 7.16 -2.90 -0.50
C LEU A 12 6.56 -4.20 0.05
N ILE A 13 6.65 -4.42 1.36
CA ILE A 13 6.05 -5.60 2.01
C ILE A 13 4.54 -5.64 1.78
N ILE A 14 3.85 -4.50 1.94
CA ILE A 14 2.41 -4.40 1.71
C ILE A 14 2.05 -4.71 0.26
N MET A 15 2.83 -4.20 -0.71
CA MET A 15 2.61 -4.52 -2.12
C MET A 15 2.80 -6.01 -2.42
N ILE A 16 3.82 -6.65 -1.86
CA ILE A 16 4.07 -8.09 -2.04
C ILE A 16 2.89 -8.89 -1.48
N ILE A 17 2.44 -8.58 -0.25
CA ILE A 17 1.29 -9.25 0.37
C ILE A 17 0.03 -9.02 -0.47
N TYR A 18 -0.20 -7.79 -0.94
CA TYR A 18 -1.35 -7.50 -1.77
C TYR A 18 -1.34 -8.32 -3.07
N GLY A 19 -0.23 -8.32 -3.82
CA GLY A 19 -0.12 -9.03 -5.08
C GLY A 19 -0.19 -10.54 -4.96
N THR A 20 0.35 -11.12 -3.87
CA THR A 20 0.46 -12.58 -3.71
C THR A 20 -0.67 -13.22 -2.90
N ALA A 21 -1.23 -12.50 -1.92
CA ALA A 21 -2.19 -13.07 -0.97
C ALA A 21 -3.60 -12.51 -1.11
N ILE A 22 -3.75 -11.25 -1.55
CA ILE A 22 -5.05 -10.56 -1.62
C ILE A 22 -5.60 -10.56 -3.06
N GLN A 23 -4.80 -10.09 -4.02
CA GLN A 23 -5.17 -9.98 -5.43
C GLN A 23 -5.68 -11.30 -6.06
N PRO A 24 -5.05 -12.48 -5.86
CA PRO A 24 -5.57 -13.72 -6.43
C PRO A 24 -6.86 -14.25 -5.77
N LYS A 25 -7.24 -13.70 -4.61
CA LYS A 25 -8.49 -14.04 -3.92
C LYS A 25 -9.64 -13.08 -4.24
N LEU A 26 -9.32 -11.96 -4.87
CA LEU A 26 -10.33 -11.01 -5.36
C LEU A 26 -10.93 -11.54 -6.65
N ASN A 27 -12.24 -11.33 -6.82
CA ASN A 27 -12.90 -11.66 -8.06
C ASN A 27 -12.51 -10.63 -9.13
N LEU A 28 -11.48 -10.96 -9.93
CA LEU A 28 -10.91 -10.10 -10.95
C LEU A 28 -11.82 -9.92 -12.18
N ASP A 29 -12.86 -10.74 -12.32
CA ASP A 29 -13.86 -10.60 -13.39
C ASP A 29 -14.77 -9.39 -13.18
N ASN A 30 -14.85 -8.88 -11.94
CA ASN A 30 -15.57 -7.65 -11.63
C ASN A 30 -14.60 -6.45 -11.64
N PRO A 31 -14.65 -5.59 -12.68
CA PRO A 31 -13.74 -4.45 -12.78
C PRO A 31 -13.91 -3.44 -11.63
N TRP A 32 -15.10 -3.34 -11.04
CA TRP A 32 -15.34 -2.49 -9.88
C TRP A 32 -14.64 -3.00 -8.62
N VAL A 33 -14.62 -4.33 -8.41
CA VAL A 33 -13.93 -4.94 -7.28
C VAL A 33 -12.42 -4.71 -7.38
N ASN A 34 -11.86 -4.87 -8.58
CA ASN A 34 -10.45 -4.60 -8.84
C ASN A 34 -10.10 -3.11 -8.65
N LEU A 35 -10.98 -2.20 -9.07
CA LEU A 35 -10.77 -0.77 -8.90
C LEU A 35 -10.82 -0.38 -7.41
N ILE A 36 -11.80 -0.89 -6.67
CA ILE A 36 -11.93 -0.66 -5.22
C ILE A 36 -10.71 -1.19 -4.48
N SER A 37 -10.25 -2.42 -4.79
CA SER A 37 -9.09 -2.98 -4.11
C SER A 37 -7.82 -2.17 -4.38
N LEU A 38 -7.64 -1.68 -5.60
CA LEU A 38 -6.51 -0.82 -5.97
C LEU A 38 -6.56 0.54 -5.28
N VAL A 39 -7.75 1.15 -5.18
CA VAL A 39 -7.96 2.41 -4.42
C VAL A 39 -7.63 2.22 -2.94
N ILE A 40 -8.05 1.11 -2.32
CA ILE A 40 -7.75 0.81 -0.92
C ILE A 40 -6.23 0.72 -0.71
N VAL A 41 -5.51 -0.03 -1.55
CA VAL A 41 -4.04 -0.13 -1.46
C VAL A 41 -3.38 1.23 -1.62
N PHE A 42 -3.84 2.03 -2.58
CA PHE A 42 -3.30 3.36 -2.82
C PHE A 42 -3.48 4.29 -1.61
N VAL A 43 -4.65 4.24 -0.96
CA VAL A 43 -4.92 5.01 0.26
C VAL A 43 -4.01 4.56 1.40
N VAL A 44 -3.84 3.25 1.61
CA VAL A 44 -2.93 2.71 2.64
C VAL A 44 -1.50 3.19 2.41
N LEU A 45 -0.99 3.09 1.18
CA LEU A 45 0.36 3.55 0.83
C LEU A 45 0.51 5.07 1.02
N SER A 46 -0.51 5.85 0.66
CA SER A 46 -0.52 7.31 0.83
C SER A 46 -0.50 7.72 2.30
N ILE A 47 -1.23 7.01 3.16
CA ILE A 47 -1.22 7.23 4.62
C ILE A 47 0.16 6.94 5.18
N ILE A 48 0.76 5.80 4.83
CA ILE A 48 2.11 5.41 5.28
C ILE A 48 3.13 6.46 4.84
N GLY A 49 3.10 6.88 3.57
CA GLY A 49 3.99 7.92 3.05
C GLY A 49 3.82 9.26 3.76
N THR A 50 2.59 9.64 4.09
CA THR A 50 2.29 10.87 4.83
C THR A 50 2.80 10.81 6.26
N ILE A 51 2.58 9.69 6.96
CA ILE A 51 3.07 9.46 8.32
C ILE A 51 4.61 9.47 8.34
N ALA A 52 5.25 8.79 7.40
CA ALA A 52 6.70 8.76 7.27
C ALA A 52 7.29 10.16 7.06
N ARG A 53 6.66 10.99 6.22
CA ARG A 53 7.07 12.39 6.03
C ARG A 53 6.88 13.24 7.30
N LYS A 54 5.81 13.00 8.06
CA LYS A 54 5.57 13.71 9.34
C LYS A 54 6.61 13.31 10.40
N LEU A 55 6.95 12.02 10.49
CA LEU A 55 7.98 11.51 11.40
C LEU A 55 9.37 12.03 11.05
N ASP A 56 9.71 12.14 9.76
CA ASP A 56 11.02 12.65 9.32
C ASP A 56 11.20 14.16 9.51
N LYS A 57 10.11 14.90 9.75
CA LYS A 57 10.11 16.34 10.08
C LYS A 57 10.22 16.63 11.58
N ARG A 58 10.01 15.62 12.43
CA ARG A 58 10.22 15.70 13.89
C ARG A 58 11.63 15.29 14.24
#